data_AF-A0A2B7GQM8-F1
#
_entry.id   AF-A0A2B7GQM8-F1
#
_cell.length_a   1.000
_cell.length_b   1.000
_cell.length_c   1.000
_cell.angle_alpha   90.00
_cell.angle_beta   90.00
_cell.angle_gamma   90.00
#
_symmetry.space_group_name_H-M   'P 1'
#
loop_
_entity.id
_entity.type
_entity.pdbx_description
1 polymer ?
#
loop_
_entity_poly.entity_id
_entity_poly.type
_entity_poly.pdbx_seq_one_letter_code
_entity_poly.pdbx_strand_id
1 'polypeptide(L)'
;MRLTPSWLRSSSGDSAEEQFEDSDALSGVTMVYAPESDFSGDGTIDTRIGDFIPESDAALVAVLDEMSTPVTVDEVTDTLVEPARPSIETWATIHERLHQNRLPALDAKGAIEFDETQGLIERSTDQSGVGRSLSRAKLAVISVGILLVLIVFVSAFVLIA
;
A
#
# COMPACT_ATOMS: atom_id res chain seq x y z
N MET A 1 43.40 5.34 -12.44
CA MET A 1 43.01 4.10 -11.74
C MET A 1 42.12 3.31 -12.68
N ARG A 2 42.55 2.11 -13.09
CA ARG A 2 41.80 1.20 -13.96
C ARG A 2 41.53 -0.07 -13.16
N LEU A 3 40.26 -0.43 -13.02
CA LEU A 3 39.84 -1.68 -12.37
C LEU A 3 39.25 -2.58 -13.43
N THR A 4 40.08 -3.48 -13.95
CA THR A 4 39.67 -4.64 -14.75
C THR A 4 39.50 -5.83 -13.80
N PRO A 5 38.33 -6.47 -13.69
CA PRO A 5 38.20 -7.71 -12.95
C PRO A 5 38.75 -8.88 -13.78
N SER A 6 39.77 -9.53 -13.24
CA SER A 6 40.39 -10.75 -13.74
C SER A 6 39.60 -11.97 -13.27
N TRP A 7 38.98 -12.71 -14.18
CA TRP A 7 38.54 -14.09 -13.93
C TRP A 7 39.66 -15.03 -14.37
N LEU A 8 40.36 -15.61 -13.40
CA LEU A 8 41.28 -16.71 -13.62
C LEU A 8 40.47 -17.98 -13.88
N ARG A 9 40.48 -18.46 -15.12
CA ARG A 9 40.31 -19.89 -15.42
C ARG A 9 41.47 -20.32 -16.32
N SER A 10 42.55 -20.75 -15.69
CA SER A 10 43.62 -21.52 -16.34
C SER A 10 43.16 -22.97 -16.52
N SER A 11 43.32 -23.54 -17.71
CA SER A 11 44.21 -24.69 -17.95
C SER A 11 44.15 -25.17 -19.39
N SER A 12 45.33 -25.43 -19.92
CA SER A 12 45.75 -25.85 -21.26
C SER A 12 45.10 -27.09 -21.86
N GLY A 13 45.10 -27.16 -23.19
CA GLY A 13 44.88 -28.39 -23.95
C GLY A 13 45.01 -28.14 -25.46
N ASP A 14 46.21 -28.35 -25.98
CA ASP A 14 46.57 -28.41 -27.41
C ASP A 14 45.86 -29.59 -28.10
N SER A 15 45.21 -29.36 -29.25
CA SER A 15 45.24 -30.24 -30.43
C SER A 15 44.25 -29.77 -31.50
N ALA A 16 44.70 -29.93 -32.74
CA ALA A 16 44.12 -29.44 -33.96
C ALA A 16 42.88 -30.23 -34.42
N GLU A 17 42.11 -29.59 -35.31
CA GLU A 17 41.23 -30.18 -36.33
C GLU A 17 40.07 -31.05 -35.81
N GLU A 18 38.84 -30.54 -35.87
CA GLU A 18 37.73 -31.19 -36.60
C GLU A 18 36.47 -30.31 -36.65
N GLN A 19 35.94 -30.25 -37.87
CA GLN A 19 34.63 -29.79 -38.34
C GLN A 19 33.49 -29.87 -37.31
N PHE A 20 32.82 -28.74 -37.04
CA PHE A 20 31.43 -28.72 -36.54
C PHE A 20 30.68 -27.51 -37.12
N GLU A 21 29.83 -27.79 -38.11
CA GLU A 21 28.59 -27.05 -38.28
C GLU A 21 27.77 -27.26 -37.00
N ASP A 22 27.49 -26.19 -36.25
CA ASP A 22 26.21 -26.12 -35.55
C ASP A 22 25.75 -24.67 -35.44
N SER A 23 24.60 -24.43 -36.05
CA SER A 23 23.93 -23.14 -36.08
C SER A 23 23.07 -23.04 -34.81
N ASP A 24 23.68 -22.80 -33.67
CA ASP A 24 22.92 -22.35 -32.50
C ASP A 24 22.78 -20.83 -32.56
N ALA A 25 21.85 -20.41 -33.43
CA ALA A 25 21.17 -19.15 -33.28
C ALA A 25 20.51 -19.14 -31.89
N LEU A 26 21.23 -18.59 -30.90
CA LEU A 26 20.69 -18.13 -29.63
C LEU A 26 19.53 -17.20 -29.95
N SER A 27 18.34 -17.80 -30.06
CA SER A 27 17.06 -17.14 -30.22
C SER A 27 16.81 -16.40 -28.91
N GLY A 28 17.37 -15.21 -28.82
CA GLY A 28 17.10 -14.26 -27.76
C GLY A 28 15.62 -13.90 -27.84
N VAL A 29 14.80 -14.63 -27.09
CA VAL A 29 13.40 -14.28 -26.84
C VAL A 29 13.44 -12.94 -26.08
N THR A 30 13.29 -11.86 -26.84
CA THR A 30 12.91 -10.57 -26.28
C THR A 30 11.43 -10.67 -25.97
N MET A 31 11.10 -10.85 -24.69
CA MET A 31 9.72 -10.73 -24.22
C MET A 31 9.34 -9.25 -24.28
N VAL A 32 8.73 -8.85 -25.40
CA VAL A 32 8.15 -7.51 -25.55
C VAL A 32 6.88 -7.49 -24.72
N TYR A 33 6.98 -6.95 -23.50
CA TYR A 33 5.81 -6.64 -22.70
C TYR A 33 5.09 -5.46 -23.34
N ALA A 34 4.00 -5.75 -24.05
CA ALA A 34 3.03 -4.74 -24.46
C ALA A 34 1.99 -4.68 -23.33
N PRO A 35 1.93 -3.60 -22.52
CA PRO A 35 0.83 -3.44 -21.59
C PRO A 35 -0.44 -3.22 -22.41
N GLU A 36 -1.19 -4.30 -22.61
CA GLU A 36 -2.57 -4.22 -23.05
C GLU A 36 -3.32 -3.34 -22.06
N SER A 37 -3.52 -2.09 -22.49
CA SER A 37 -4.21 -1.04 -21.76
C SER A 37 -5.71 -1.28 -21.85
N ASP A 38 -6.16 -2.42 -21.34
CA ASP A 38 -7.57 -2.70 -21.09
C ASP A 38 -7.88 -2.45 -19.61
N PHE A 39 -7.51 -1.27 -19.11
CA PHE A 39 -8.20 -0.66 -17.97
C PHE A 39 -9.54 -0.06 -18.44
N SER A 40 -10.30 -0.82 -19.22
CA SER A 40 -11.71 -0.52 -19.43
C SER A 40 -12.43 -1.05 -18.20
N GLY A 41 -12.48 -0.21 -17.17
CA GLY A 41 -13.21 -0.48 -15.93
C GLY A 41 -14.66 -0.82 -16.25
N ASP A 42 -14.95 -2.11 -16.24
CA ASP A 42 -16.31 -2.62 -16.15
C ASP A 42 -16.92 -2.04 -14.87
N GLY A 43 -18.09 -1.41 -14.95
CA GLY A 43 -18.77 -0.79 -13.80
C GLY A 43 -19.01 -1.77 -12.63
N THR A 44 -18.85 -3.08 -12.86
CA THR A 44 -18.80 -4.08 -11.79
C THR A 44 -17.58 -3.96 -10.87
N ILE A 45 -16.42 -3.53 -11.37
CA ILE A 45 -15.19 -3.32 -10.59
C ILE A 45 -15.36 -2.13 -9.65
N ASP A 46 -15.90 -1.02 -10.15
CA ASP A 46 -16.20 0.16 -9.32
C ASP A 46 -17.19 -0.14 -8.20
N THR A 47 -18.21 -0.97 -8.49
CA THR A 47 -19.17 -1.43 -7.47
C THR A 47 -18.49 -2.27 -6.38
N ARG A 48 -17.58 -3.19 -6.77
CA ARG A 48 -16.82 -4.00 -5.80
C ARG A 48 -15.79 -3.20 -5.01
N ILE A 49 -15.22 -2.13 -5.55
CA ILE A 49 -14.28 -1.28 -4.82
C ILE A 49 -14.98 -0.49 -3.71
N GLY A 50 -16.23 -0.09 -3.96
CA GLY A 50 -17.09 0.56 -2.96
C GLY A 50 -17.30 -0.29 -1.72
N ASP A 51 -17.20 -1.61 -1.83
CA ASP A 51 -17.31 -2.53 -0.68
C ASP A 51 -16.10 -2.44 0.27
N PHE A 52 -14.95 -1.96 -0.22
CA PHE A 52 -13.68 -1.92 0.54
C PHE A 52 -13.31 -0.52 1.03
N ILE A 53 -13.57 0.52 0.23
CA ILE A 53 -13.22 1.89 0.61
C ILE A 53 -14.41 2.53 1.31
N PRO A 54 -14.23 3.06 2.54
CA PRO A 54 -15.30 3.75 3.24
C PRO A 54 -15.92 4.86 2.39
N GLU A 55 -17.25 4.88 2.30
CA GLU A 55 -17.99 5.82 1.46
C GLU A 55 -17.76 7.29 1.84
N SER A 56 -17.41 7.55 3.10
CA SER A 56 -17.17 8.89 3.62
C SER A 56 -15.73 9.10 4.06
N ASP A 57 -15.28 10.34 3.93
CA ASP A 57 -13.97 10.79 4.38
C ASP A 57 -13.81 10.67 5.90
N ALA A 58 -14.87 10.92 6.66
CA ALA A 58 -14.85 10.76 8.11
C ALA A 58 -14.62 9.30 8.53
N ALA A 59 -15.22 8.34 7.81
CA ALA A 59 -15.01 6.92 8.07
C ALA A 59 -13.59 6.49 7.69
N LEU A 60 -13.03 7.00 6.59
CA LEU A 60 -11.64 6.73 6.23
C LEU A 60 -10.67 7.32 7.27
N VAL A 61 -10.93 8.52 7.78
CA VAL A 61 -10.14 9.11 8.87
C VAL A 61 -10.23 8.28 10.15
N ALA A 62 -11.41 7.74 10.48
CA ALA A 62 -11.58 6.88 11.65
C ALA A 62 -10.74 5.59 11.56
N VAL A 63 -10.60 5.01 10.35
CA VAL A 63 -9.67 3.88 10.12
C VAL A 63 -8.23 4.33 10.36
N LEU A 64 -7.82 5.48 9.81
CA LEU A 64 -6.47 6.02 10.00
C LEU A 64 -6.18 6.38 11.47
N ASP A 65 -7.19 6.75 12.25
CA ASP A 65 -7.09 6.97 13.71
C ASP A 65 -6.81 5.70 14.50
N GLU A 66 -7.32 4.56 14.03
CA GLU A 66 -7.05 3.26 14.64
C GLU A 66 -5.65 2.76 14.30
N MET A 67 -5.12 3.18 13.15
CA MET A 67 -3.78 2.85 12.69
C MET A 67 -2.71 3.66 13.45
N SER A 68 -1.56 3.03 13.67
CA SER A 68 -0.42 3.69 14.35
C SER A 68 0.38 4.55 13.38
N THR A 69 -0.08 5.78 13.12
CA THR A 69 0.63 6.69 12.20
C THR A 69 2.04 7.07 12.68
N PRO A 70 3.02 7.25 11.78
CA PRO A 70 2.89 7.28 10.31
C PRO A 70 2.63 5.90 9.69
N VAL A 71 1.80 5.84 8.63
CA VAL A 71 1.50 4.61 7.88
C VAL A 71 1.59 4.84 6.37
N THR A 72 1.84 3.79 5.60
CA THR A 72 1.89 3.85 4.14
C THR A 72 0.53 3.59 3.49
N VAL A 73 0.35 4.01 2.23
CA VAL A 73 -0.86 3.66 1.46
C VAL A 73 -1.04 2.14 1.34
N ASP A 74 0.06 1.39 1.24
CA ASP A 74 0.03 -0.08 1.22
C ASP A 74 -0.58 -0.63 2.52
N GLU A 75 -0.14 -0.15 3.68
CA GLU A 75 -0.65 -0.59 4.99
C GLU A 75 -2.13 -0.25 5.17
N VAL A 76 -2.57 0.90 4.66
CA VAL A 76 -3.99 1.29 4.67
C VAL A 76 -4.80 0.37 3.75
N THR A 77 -4.28 0.10 2.56
CA THR A 77 -4.92 -0.80 1.59
C THR A 77 -5.06 -2.19 2.19
N ASP A 78 -3.98 -2.73 2.75
CA ASP A 78 -3.96 -4.03 3.43
C ASP A 78 -4.99 -4.09 4.56
N THR A 79 -5.07 -3.04 5.38
CA THR A 79 -6.06 -2.96 6.48
C THR A 79 -7.50 -3.02 5.97
N LEU A 80 -7.81 -2.31 4.89
CA LEU A 80 -9.16 -2.28 4.32
C LEU A 80 -9.57 -3.61 3.68
N VAL A 81 -8.60 -4.34 3.11
CA VAL A 81 -8.87 -5.54 2.31
C VAL A 81 -8.62 -6.87 3.02
N GLU A 82 -7.87 -6.88 4.14
CA GLU A 82 -7.59 -8.07 4.93
C GLU A 82 -8.82 -8.93 5.25
N PRO A 83 -10.02 -8.37 5.53
CA PRO A 83 -11.21 -9.18 5.79
C PRO A 83 -11.64 -10.08 4.64
N ALA A 84 -11.40 -9.69 3.38
CA ALA A 84 -11.86 -10.43 2.20
C ALA A 84 -10.73 -11.02 1.34
N ARG A 85 -9.51 -10.49 1.46
CA ARG A 85 -8.33 -10.89 0.66
C ARG A 85 -8.64 -10.97 -0.83
N PRO A 86 -8.95 -9.83 -1.46
CA PRO A 86 -9.37 -9.78 -2.86
C PRO A 86 -8.20 -10.10 -3.80
N SER A 87 -8.47 -10.13 -5.11
CA SER A 87 -7.42 -10.33 -6.11
C SER A 87 -6.42 -9.18 -6.13
N ILE A 88 -5.23 -9.42 -6.69
CA ILE A 88 -4.17 -8.40 -6.77
C ILE A 88 -4.61 -7.18 -7.60
N GLU A 89 -5.43 -7.37 -8.62
CA GLU A 89 -5.98 -6.28 -9.44
C GLU A 89 -6.93 -5.40 -8.62
N THR A 90 -7.74 -6.02 -7.74
CA THR A 90 -8.65 -5.30 -6.86
C THR A 90 -7.86 -4.52 -5.80
N TRP A 91 -6.86 -5.15 -5.19
CA TRP A 91 -5.94 -4.50 -4.26
C TRP A 91 -5.26 -3.28 -4.90
N ALA A 92 -4.70 -3.45 -6.11
CA ALA A 92 -4.02 -2.39 -6.84
C ALA A 92 -4.96 -1.23 -7.17
N THR A 93 -6.21 -1.53 -7.54
CA THR A 93 -7.20 -0.48 -7.83
C THR A 93 -7.60 0.29 -6.57
N ILE A 94 -7.71 -0.38 -5.43
CA ILE A 94 -7.98 0.28 -4.14
C ILE A 94 -6.80 1.18 -3.76
N HIS A 95 -5.57 0.66 -3.85
CA HIS A 95 -4.34 1.42 -3.60
C HIS A 95 -4.29 2.68 -4.49
N GLU A 96 -4.51 2.54 -5.79
CA GLU A 96 -4.53 3.67 -6.73
C GLU A 96 -5.62 4.69 -6.37
N ARG A 97 -6.83 4.23 -6.02
CA ARG A 97 -7.92 5.13 -5.65
C ARG A 97 -7.62 5.90 -4.35
N LEU A 98 -7.00 5.25 -3.37
CA LEU A 98 -6.55 5.90 -2.14
C LEU A 98 -5.48 6.94 -2.44
N HIS A 99 -4.41 6.55 -3.15
CA HIS A 99 -3.26 7.41 -3.48
C HIS A 99 -3.65 8.61 -4.34
N GLN A 100 -4.45 8.40 -5.39
CA GLN A 100 -4.75 9.45 -6.39
C GLN A 100 -5.93 10.35 -6.01
N ASN A 101 -6.88 9.85 -5.22
CA ASN A 101 -8.14 10.56 -4.98
C ASN A 101 -8.40 10.84 -3.50
N ARG A 102 -8.47 9.78 -2.68
CA ARG A 102 -9.01 9.93 -1.32
C ARG A 102 -8.02 10.60 -0.38
N LEU A 103 -6.75 10.19 -0.38
CA LEU A 103 -5.74 10.74 0.52
C LEU A 103 -5.38 12.20 0.18
N PRO A 104 -5.13 12.58 -1.09
CA PRO A 104 -4.95 13.98 -1.45
C PRO A 104 -6.16 14.86 -1.09
N ALA A 105 -7.38 14.35 -1.24
CA ALA A 105 -8.58 15.09 -0.86
C ALA A 105 -8.70 15.29 0.67
N LEU A 106 -8.24 14.35 1.49
CA LEU A 106 -8.18 14.48 2.95
C LEU A 106 -7.08 15.45 3.38
N ASP A 107 -5.92 15.40 2.73
CA ASP A 107 -4.79 16.32 2.96
C ASP A 107 -5.18 17.76 2.63
N ALA A 108 -5.81 17.99 1.48
CA ALA A 108 -6.34 19.29 1.09
C ALA A 108 -7.38 19.87 2.09
N LYS A 109 -8.04 19.00 2.87
CA LYS A 109 -8.96 19.38 3.94
C LYS A 109 -8.27 19.59 5.29
N GLY A 110 -6.97 19.31 5.39
CA GLY A 110 -6.19 19.34 6.63
C GLY A 110 -6.59 18.25 7.62
N ALA A 111 -7.20 17.15 7.14
CA ALA A 111 -7.58 16.02 8.00
C ALA A 111 -6.39 15.07 8.25
N ILE A 112 -5.48 14.98 7.29
CA ILE A 112 -4.23 14.22 7.36
C ILE A 112 -3.12 15.06 6.71
N GLU A 113 -1.87 14.66 6.91
CA GLU A 113 -0.73 15.09 6.10
C GLU A 113 -0.35 13.92 5.19
N PHE A 114 -0.35 14.13 3.88
CA PHE A 114 -0.03 13.09 2.89
C PHE A 114 1.22 13.44 2.08
N ASP A 115 2.28 12.66 2.26
CA ASP A 115 3.45 12.70 1.38
C ASP A 115 3.19 11.80 0.17
N GLU A 116 2.77 12.43 -0.93
CA GLU A 116 2.48 11.73 -2.19
C GLU A 116 3.69 10.96 -2.74
N THR A 117 4.90 11.46 -2.50
CA THR A 117 6.14 10.88 -3.05
C THR A 117 6.55 9.62 -2.32
N GLN A 118 6.31 9.55 -1.01
CA GLN A 118 6.61 8.40 -0.18
C GLN A 118 5.39 7.50 0.05
N GLY A 119 4.19 7.97 -0.30
CA GLY A 119 2.93 7.33 0.07
C GLY A 119 2.72 7.29 1.58
N LEU A 120 3.26 8.27 2.31
CA LEU A 120 3.24 8.29 3.78
C LEU A 120 2.08 9.16 4.27
N ILE A 121 1.37 8.68 5.28
CA ILE A 121 0.20 9.32 5.87
C ILE A 121 0.45 9.58 7.35
N GLU A 122 0.30 10.83 7.77
CA GLU A 122 0.34 11.26 9.16
C GLU A 122 -0.99 11.91 9.58
N ARG A 123 -1.36 11.81 10.87
CA ARG A 123 -2.57 12.48 11.38
C ARG A 123 -2.29 13.97 11.61
N SER A 124 -3.09 14.84 11.00
CA SER A 124 -3.05 16.28 11.29
C SER A 124 -3.54 16.55 12.71
N THR A 125 -2.69 17.15 13.53
CA THR A 125 -2.99 17.46 14.93
C THR A 125 -3.77 18.78 15.12
N ASP A 126 -4.16 19.44 14.03
CA ASP A 126 -4.73 20.81 14.06
C ASP A 126 -6.23 20.91 14.37
N GLN A 127 -6.88 19.81 14.79
CA GLN A 127 -8.26 19.86 15.29
C GLN A 127 -8.36 20.27 16.78
N SER A 128 -7.40 21.08 17.25
CA SER A 128 -7.46 21.78 18.52
C SER A 128 -6.87 23.17 18.32
N GLY A 129 -7.75 24.14 18.07
CA GLY A 129 -7.38 25.55 18.08
C GLY A 129 -6.60 25.91 19.34
N VAL A 130 -5.65 26.84 19.15
CA VAL A 130 -4.68 27.37 20.12
C VAL A 130 -3.32 26.65 20.12
N GLY A 131 -2.63 26.84 18.99
CA GLY A 131 -1.21 27.22 18.89
C GLY A 131 -0.20 26.58 19.83
N ARG A 132 0.72 25.80 19.25
CA ARG A 132 2.17 25.91 19.52
C ARG A 132 2.96 24.89 18.70
N SER A 133 3.83 25.44 17.84
CA SER A 133 5.19 24.96 17.58
C SER A 133 5.71 23.91 18.59
N LEU A 134 6.02 22.72 18.05
CA LEU A 134 7.05 21.75 18.45
C LEU A 134 7.29 21.48 19.95
N SER A 135 7.04 20.25 20.41
CA SER A 135 7.96 19.49 21.29
C SER A 135 7.48 18.06 21.54
N ARG A 136 8.31 17.06 21.18
CA ARG A 136 8.22 15.68 21.69
C ARG A 136 8.41 15.69 23.21
N ALA A 137 7.34 15.60 23.99
CA ALA A 137 7.44 15.20 25.39
C ALA A 137 6.07 14.81 25.99
N LYS A 138 5.95 13.51 26.32
CA LYS A 138 5.12 12.91 27.38
C LYS A 138 3.62 12.69 27.13
N LEU A 139 3.31 11.42 26.82
CA LEU A 139 2.30 10.55 27.46
C LEU A 139 1.51 11.16 28.65
N ALA A 140 0.18 11.09 28.60
CA ALA A 140 -0.66 10.50 29.65
C ALA A 140 -2.17 10.62 29.35
N VAL A 141 -2.82 9.44 29.27
CA VAL A 141 -4.16 9.12 29.80
C VAL A 141 -5.36 9.97 29.33
N ILE A 142 -6.17 9.42 28.42
CA ILE A 142 -7.62 9.27 28.62
C ILE A 142 -8.04 7.89 28.11
N SER A 143 -8.14 6.97 29.07
CA SER A 143 -8.88 5.71 28.99
C SER A 143 -10.28 5.94 29.60
N VAL A 144 -11.27 5.13 29.23
CA VAL A 144 -12.47 4.70 29.98
C VAL A 144 -13.80 4.74 29.17
N GLY A 145 -13.95 5.60 28.16
CA GLY A 145 -15.25 5.78 27.47
C GLY A 145 -15.73 4.57 26.65
N ILE A 146 -14.84 3.95 25.87
CA ILE A 146 -15.23 2.95 24.86
C ILE A 146 -15.49 1.56 25.46
N LEU A 147 -14.85 1.23 26.60
CA LEU A 147 -15.08 -0.04 27.30
C LEU A 147 -16.55 -0.18 27.76
N LEU A 148 -17.20 0.93 28.15
CA LEU A 148 -18.59 0.89 28.63
C LEU A 148 -19.61 0.66 27.51
N VAL A 149 -19.36 1.14 26.29
CA VAL A 149 -20.28 0.93 25.16
C VAL A 149 -20.29 -0.53 24.71
N LEU A 150 -19.13 -1.17 24.64
CA LEU A 150 -19.02 -2.59 24.25
C LEU A 150 -19.68 -3.53 25.28
N ILE A 151 -19.57 -3.24 26.58
CA ILE A 151 -20.20 -4.07 27.62
C ILE A 151 -21.73 -3.98 27.57
N VAL A 152 -22.30 -2.80 27.31
CA VAL A 152 -23.75 -2.64 27.16
C VAL A 152 -24.26 -3.35 25.90
N PHE A 153 -23.50 -3.30 24.79
CA PHE A 153 -23.91 -3.93 23.55
C PHE A 153 -23.92 -5.47 23.64
N VAL A 154 -22.92 -6.07 24.28
CA VAL A 154 -22.85 -7.53 24.49
C VAL A 154 -23.94 -8.01 25.46
N SER A 155 -24.23 -7.27 26.52
CA SER A 155 -25.27 -7.65 27.48
C SER A 155 -26.68 -7.59 26.88
N ALA A 156 -26.97 -6.64 25.98
CA ALA A 156 -28.23 -6.59 25.26
C ALA A 156 -28.41 -7.79 24.31
N PHE A 157 -27.33 -8.27 23.67
CA PHE A 157 -27.38 -9.42 22.76
C PHE A 157 -27.61 -10.75 23.48
N VAL A 158 -27.04 -10.96 24.67
CA VAL A 158 -27.19 -12.21 25.42
C VAL A 158 -28.57 -12.35 26.10
N LEU A 159 -29.28 -11.25 26.35
CA LEU A 159 -30.64 -11.28 26.93
C LEU A 159 -31.76 -11.50 25.90
N ILE A 160 -31.45 -11.39 24.61
CA ILE A 160 -32.40 -11.50 23.49
C ILE A 160 -32.26 -12.86 22.75
N ALA A 161 -31.20 -13.64 23.04
CA ALA A 161 -30.98 -14.99 22.53
C ALA A 161 -31.42 -16.06 23.53
#